data_AF-F9XC35-F1
#
_entry.id   AF-F9XC35-F1
#
_cell.length_a   1.000
_cell.length_b   1.000
_cell.length_c   1.000
_cell.angle_alpha   90.00
_cell.angle_beta   90.00
_cell.angle_gamma   90.00
#
_symmetry.space_group_name_H-M   'P 1'
#
loop_
_entity.id
_entity.type
_entity.pdbx_description
1 polymer ?
#
loop_
_entity_poly.entity_id
_entity_poly.type
_entity_poly.pdbx_seq_one_letter_code
_entity_poly.pdbx_strand_id
1 'polypeptide(L)'
;MAQTPQPEHEAPSLPSSPFPKRTKYTEPAPNLTVASILNDDAPTPTPSSAFASEPLPTMSTIPPPQTTTLPSMSFEPPPPALQVKLLAPTAKAPTRGSQHAAGYDLYASRPATIPARGKALVELDISIAVPAGTYGRVAPRSGLASKHGIDTGAGVIDADYRGPVKVLLFNFGEKEFEINEGDRVAQLIVERIYTPEVVVVEELEETVRGAGGFGSTG
;
A
#
# COMPACT_ATOMS: atom_id res chain seq x y z
N MET A 1 55.82 -28.23 10.84
CA MET A 1 54.57 -27.69 10.24
C MET A 1 53.92 -26.86 11.34
N ALA A 2 54.03 -25.53 11.27
CA ALA A 2 53.50 -24.63 12.30
C ALA A 2 52.01 -24.36 12.05
N GLN A 3 51.20 -24.43 13.11
CA GLN A 3 49.75 -24.29 13.07
C GLN A 3 49.38 -22.83 13.32
N THR A 4 48.66 -22.20 12.39
CA THR A 4 48.18 -20.81 12.50
C THR A 4 47.01 -20.74 13.47
N PRO A 5 46.97 -19.81 14.45
CA PRO A 5 45.85 -19.67 15.37
C PRO A 5 44.64 -19.00 14.70
N GLN A 6 43.43 -19.46 15.01
CA GLN A 6 42.17 -18.84 14.61
C GLN A 6 41.84 -17.63 15.49
N PRO A 7 41.23 -16.57 14.95
CA PRO A 7 40.75 -15.44 15.74
C PRO A 7 39.42 -15.78 16.43
N GLU A 8 39.35 -15.62 17.75
CA GLU A 8 38.11 -15.67 18.52
C GLU A 8 37.32 -14.37 18.29
N HIS A 9 36.06 -14.50 17.88
CA HIS A 9 35.16 -13.37 17.65
C HIS A 9 34.10 -13.35 18.75
N GLU A 10 34.23 -12.43 19.71
CA GLU A 10 33.25 -12.26 20.78
C GLU A 10 31.99 -11.54 20.23
N ALA A 11 30.81 -11.96 20.69
CA ALA A 11 29.53 -11.42 20.22
C ALA A 11 29.24 -10.05 20.86
N PRO A 12 28.74 -9.05 20.12
CA PRO A 12 28.40 -7.75 20.68
C PRO A 12 27.17 -7.82 21.60
N SER A 13 27.26 -7.16 22.76
CA SER A 13 26.18 -7.06 23.74
C SER A 13 24.99 -6.25 23.23
N LEU A 14 23.77 -6.71 23.53
CA LEU A 14 22.50 -6.07 23.14
C LEU A 14 22.29 -4.71 23.83
N PRO A 15 21.71 -3.70 23.14
CA PRO A 15 21.38 -2.41 23.74
C PRO A 15 20.16 -2.53 24.68
N SER A 16 20.31 -2.01 25.89
CA SER A 16 19.24 -1.86 26.88
C SER A 16 18.42 -0.61 26.59
N SER A 17 17.19 -0.74 26.11
CA SER A 17 16.20 0.35 26.14
C SER A 17 14.79 -0.19 26.42
N PRO A 18 14.04 0.42 27.35
CA PRO A 18 12.75 -0.09 27.79
C PRO A 18 11.63 0.23 26.78
N PHE A 19 10.71 -0.72 26.58
CA PHE A 19 9.52 -0.57 25.75
C PHE A 19 8.52 0.45 26.33
N PRO A 20 7.85 1.29 25.51
CA PRO A 20 6.80 2.19 25.98
C PRO A 20 5.51 1.44 26.36
N LYS A 21 4.86 1.90 27.43
CA LYS A 21 3.64 1.31 28.02
C LYS A 21 2.40 1.54 27.16
N ARG A 22 1.60 0.47 26.98
CA ARG A 22 0.34 0.41 26.23
C ARG A 22 -0.76 1.29 26.85
N THR A 23 -1.31 2.24 26.10
CA THR A 23 -2.53 2.99 26.46
C THR A 23 -3.80 2.24 26.02
N LYS A 24 -4.82 2.23 26.91
CA LYS A 24 -6.12 1.56 26.74
C LYS A 24 -6.99 2.28 25.69
N TYR A 25 -7.64 1.50 24.82
CA TYR A 25 -8.67 1.97 23.87
C TYR A 25 -10.02 2.11 24.60
N THR A 26 -10.80 3.15 24.27
CA THR A 26 -12.19 3.34 24.72
C THR A 26 -13.08 3.37 23.47
N GLU A 27 -14.15 2.58 23.44
CA GLU A 27 -15.14 2.56 22.34
C GLU A 27 -16.01 3.83 22.34
N PRO A 28 -16.46 4.33 21.17
CA PRO A 28 -17.51 5.34 21.12
C PRO A 28 -18.91 4.71 21.02
N ALA A 29 -19.85 5.28 21.77
CA ALA A 29 -21.27 4.94 21.84
C ALA A 29 -22.07 5.28 20.56
N PRO A 30 -23.21 4.63 20.29
CA PRO A 30 -24.07 4.96 19.16
C PRO A 30 -25.05 6.11 19.50
N ASN A 31 -25.12 7.13 18.64
CA ASN A 31 -26.06 8.24 18.76
C ASN A 31 -27.29 8.06 17.85
N LEU A 32 -28.44 8.09 18.53
CA LEU A 32 -29.79 8.60 18.23
C LEU A 32 -30.25 8.98 16.80
N THR A 33 -31.49 8.53 16.58
CA THR A 33 -32.57 8.84 15.61
C THR A 33 -32.98 10.31 15.46
N VAL A 34 -33.34 10.75 14.24
CA VAL A 34 -34.47 11.64 13.81
C VAL A 34 -34.53 11.48 12.26
N ALA A 35 -35.62 11.44 11.48
CA ALA A 35 -36.88 12.16 11.54
C ALA A 35 -37.97 11.49 10.67
N SER A 36 -39.16 11.48 11.22
CA SER A 36 -40.46 11.52 10.55
C SER A 36 -40.66 12.82 9.76
N ILE A 37 -41.29 12.74 8.57
CA ILE A 37 -42.23 13.73 7.99
C ILE A 37 -42.87 13.05 6.77
N LEU A 38 -44.21 12.93 6.77
CA LEU A 38 -45.11 13.27 5.67
C LEU A 38 -46.56 13.10 6.15
N ASN A 39 -47.29 14.21 6.10
CA ASN A 39 -48.71 14.39 6.42
C ASN A 39 -49.54 14.34 5.12
N ASP A 40 -50.86 14.48 5.31
CA ASP A 40 -51.97 14.76 4.36
C ASP A 40 -52.79 13.50 3.99
N ASP A 41 -53.99 13.23 4.53
CA ASP A 41 -55.23 13.97 4.83
C ASP A 41 -56.34 13.72 3.77
N ALA A 42 -57.53 13.36 4.29
CA ALA A 42 -58.86 13.22 3.70
C ALA A 42 -59.25 11.97 2.83
N PRO A 43 -60.56 11.65 2.69
CA PRO A 43 -61.51 11.24 3.74
C PRO A 43 -62.33 9.97 3.39
N THR A 44 -63.00 9.41 4.41
CA THR A 44 -63.92 8.24 4.39
C THR A 44 -65.22 8.46 3.61
N PRO A 45 -65.87 7.38 3.11
CA PRO A 45 -67.29 7.21 3.42
C PRO A 45 -67.70 5.77 3.88
N THR A 46 -68.58 5.72 4.89
CA THR A 46 -69.35 4.58 5.43
C THR A 46 -70.70 4.39 4.70
N PRO A 47 -71.59 3.44 5.07
CA PRO A 47 -71.51 1.97 5.03
C PRO A 47 -72.73 1.34 4.28
N SER A 48 -72.76 0.03 3.99
CA SER A 48 -74.05 -0.66 3.69
C SER A 48 -74.01 -2.19 3.87
N SER A 49 -74.80 -2.64 4.86
CA SER A 49 -75.69 -3.81 4.91
C SER A 49 -75.30 -5.15 4.23
N ALA A 50 -74.99 -6.12 5.10
CA ALA A 50 -75.50 -7.50 5.20
C ALA A 50 -75.71 -8.34 3.92
N PHE A 51 -74.98 -9.45 3.79
CA PHE A 51 -75.47 -10.75 3.31
C PHE A 51 -74.61 -11.91 3.85
N ALA A 52 -75.19 -13.11 3.81
CA ALA A 52 -75.00 -14.23 4.72
C ALA A 52 -73.84 -15.20 4.39
N SER A 53 -73.49 -15.94 5.46
CA SER A 53 -72.81 -17.23 5.58
C SER A 53 -72.41 -18.04 4.32
N GLU A 54 -71.10 -18.27 4.19
CA GLU A 54 -70.51 -19.56 3.77
C GLU A 54 -69.21 -19.79 4.58
N PRO A 55 -68.91 -21.01 5.07
CA PRO A 55 -67.63 -21.30 5.71
C PRO A 55 -66.53 -21.41 4.66
N LEU A 56 -65.50 -20.55 4.76
CA LEU A 56 -64.29 -20.63 3.94
C LEU A 56 -63.52 -21.95 4.20
N PRO A 57 -62.85 -22.51 3.17
CA PRO A 57 -62.00 -23.67 3.33
C PRO A 57 -60.81 -23.38 4.25
N THR A 58 -60.41 -24.41 5.00
CA THR A 58 -59.24 -24.43 5.90
C THR A 58 -58.02 -23.74 5.30
N MET A 59 -57.49 -22.75 6.02
CA MET A 59 -56.22 -22.07 5.74
C MET A 59 -55.09 -23.10 5.64
N SER A 60 -54.60 -23.33 4.42
CA SER A 60 -53.26 -23.87 4.23
C SER A 60 -52.28 -22.76 4.57
N THR A 61 -51.42 -23.00 5.56
CA THR A 61 -50.41 -22.04 6.03
C THR A 61 -49.51 -21.64 4.86
N ILE A 62 -49.66 -20.41 4.37
CA ILE A 62 -48.71 -19.80 3.44
C ILE A 62 -47.40 -19.60 4.23
N PRO A 63 -46.26 -20.20 3.83
CA PRO A 63 -44.99 -19.88 4.46
C PRO A 63 -44.70 -18.39 4.26
N PRO A 64 -44.12 -17.70 5.26
CA PRO A 64 -43.81 -16.27 5.12
C PRO A 64 -42.97 -16.05 3.86
N PRO A 65 -43.13 -14.90 3.18
CA PRO A 65 -42.32 -14.58 2.01
C PRO A 65 -40.86 -14.72 2.40
N GLN A 66 -40.15 -15.65 1.73
CA GLN A 66 -38.72 -15.75 1.89
C GLN A 66 -38.14 -14.43 1.44
N THR A 67 -37.58 -13.68 2.39
CA THR A 67 -36.87 -12.44 2.10
C THR A 67 -35.72 -12.84 1.20
N THR A 68 -35.85 -12.58 -0.11
CA THR A 68 -34.76 -12.74 -1.05
C THR A 68 -33.71 -11.72 -0.64
N THR A 69 -32.74 -12.15 0.17
CA THR A 69 -31.57 -11.35 0.46
C THR A 69 -30.82 -11.22 -0.85
N LEU A 70 -31.00 -10.08 -1.53
CA LEU A 70 -30.17 -9.70 -2.65
C LEU A 70 -28.71 -9.85 -2.20
N PRO A 71 -27.85 -10.54 -2.97
CA PRO A 71 -26.45 -10.66 -2.59
C PRO A 71 -25.89 -9.25 -2.43
N SER A 72 -25.48 -8.94 -1.19
CA SER A 72 -24.75 -7.71 -0.89
C SER A 72 -23.48 -7.74 -1.72
N MET A 73 -23.48 -7.05 -2.86
CA MET A 73 -22.27 -6.78 -3.61
C MET A 73 -21.45 -5.82 -2.75
N SER A 74 -20.57 -6.39 -1.94
CA SER A 74 -19.52 -5.67 -1.23
C SER A 74 -18.57 -5.09 -2.26
N PHE A 75 -18.80 -3.83 -2.64
CA PHE A 75 -17.81 -3.03 -3.34
C PHE A 75 -16.68 -2.76 -2.34
N GLU A 76 -15.51 -3.34 -2.60
CA GLU A 76 -14.30 -2.94 -1.89
C GLU A 76 -14.07 -1.45 -2.17
N PRO A 77 -13.91 -0.60 -1.14
CA PRO A 77 -13.63 0.81 -1.37
C PRO A 77 -12.33 0.95 -2.18
N PRO A 78 -12.25 1.94 -3.09
CA PRO A 78 -11.06 2.15 -3.88
C PRO A 78 -9.84 2.31 -2.96
N PRO A 79 -8.65 1.82 -3.37
CA PRO A 79 -7.46 1.92 -2.55
C PRO A 79 -7.17 3.39 -2.21
N PRO A 80 -6.62 3.67 -1.01
CA PRO A 80 -6.33 5.03 -0.58
C PRO A 80 -5.41 5.75 -1.57
N ALA A 81 -5.61 7.05 -1.76
CA ALA A 81 -4.79 7.87 -2.64
C ALA A 81 -3.34 7.99 -2.10
N LEU A 82 -2.37 8.01 -3.02
CA LEU A 82 -0.99 8.42 -2.71
C LEU A 82 -0.98 9.93 -2.44
N GLN A 83 -0.61 10.34 -1.22
CA GLN A 83 -0.51 11.75 -0.87
C GLN A 83 0.90 12.26 -1.16
N VAL A 84 0.99 13.45 -1.75
CA VAL A 84 2.26 14.08 -2.13
C VAL A 84 2.25 15.54 -1.70
N LYS A 85 3.32 15.96 -1.02
CA LYS A 85 3.58 17.35 -0.66
C LYS A 85 4.80 17.84 -1.46
N LEU A 86 4.62 18.91 -2.23
CA LEU A 86 5.73 19.59 -2.90
C LEU A 86 6.46 20.47 -1.87
N LEU A 87 7.78 20.37 -1.83
CA LEU A 87 8.65 21.10 -0.89
C LEU A 87 9.33 22.31 -1.52
N ALA A 88 9.37 22.37 -2.86
CA ALA A 88 9.94 23.47 -3.63
C ALA A 88 9.10 23.77 -4.89
N PRO A 89 9.20 24.98 -5.48
CA PRO A 89 8.50 25.33 -6.72
C PRO A 89 8.93 24.50 -7.95
N THR A 90 10.17 23.99 -7.94
CA THR A 90 10.72 23.15 -9.01
C THR A 90 10.27 21.68 -8.90
N ALA A 91 9.70 21.28 -7.77
CA ALA A 91 9.22 19.93 -7.53
C ALA A 91 7.99 19.63 -8.40
N LYS A 92 7.91 18.41 -8.93
CA LYS A 92 6.78 17.94 -9.73
C LYS A 92 6.10 16.77 -9.06
N ALA A 93 4.76 16.78 -9.06
CA ALA A 93 3.98 15.65 -8.61
C ALA A 93 4.28 14.41 -9.49
N PRO A 94 4.47 13.21 -8.91
CA PRO A 94 4.68 11.99 -9.67
C PRO A 94 3.51 11.70 -10.62
N THR A 95 3.80 11.21 -11.83
CA THR A 95 2.75 10.91 -12.83
C THR A 95 2.90 9.51 -13.38
N ARG A 96 1.80 8.94 -13.90
CA ARG A 96 1.88 7.64 -14.60
C ARG A 96 2.05 7.86 -16.09
N GLY A 97 2.98 7.10 -16.69
CA GLY A 97 3.22 7.15 -18.13
C GLY A 97 2.11 6.53 -18.99
N SER A 98 1.25 5.69 -18.40
CA SER A 98 0.09 5.08 -19.07
C SER A 98 -0.99 4.69 -18.06
N GLN A 99 -2.17 4.29 -18.54
CA GLN A 99 -3.31 3.89 -17.68
C GLN A 99 -2.98 2.72 -16.74
N HIS A 100 -2.14 1.79 -17.19
CA HIS A 100 -1.75 0.58 -16.47
C HIS A 100 -0.27 0.59 -16.04
N ALA A 101 0.38 1.76 -16.07
CA ALA A 101 1.74 1.86 -15.55
C ALA A 101 1.77 1.46 -14.07
N ALA A 102 2.68 0.54 -13.73
CA ALA A 102 2.83 0.06 -12.36
C ALA A 102 3.40 1.16 -11.43
N GLY A 103 4.27 2.01 -11.96
CA GLY A 103 4.95 3.06 -11.22
C GLY A 103 4.55 4.47 -11.63
N TYR A 104 4.79 5.41 -10.72
CA TYR A 104 4.71 6.85 -10.94
C TYR A 104 6.12 7.38 -11.24
N ASP A 105 6.33 7.99 -12.40
CA ASP A 105 7.58 8.65 -12.75
C ASP A 105 7.94 9.71 -11.68
N LEU A 106 9.19 9.67 -11.20
CA LEU A 106 9.77 10.60 -10.23
C LEU A 106 10.69 11.58 -10.94
N TYR A 107 10.59 12.86 -10.58
CA TYR A 107 11.23 13.97 -11.29
C TYR A 107 12.34 14.60 -10.46
N ALA A 108 13.51 14.82 -11.05
CA ALA A 108 14.56 15.62 -10.43
C ALA A 108 14.08 17.06 -10.22
N SER A 109 14.28 17.62 -9.03
CA SER A 109 13.91 19.02 -8.72
C SER A 109 15.03 20.02 -9.01
N ARG A 110 16.22 19.53 -9.37
CA ARG A 110 17.39 20.33 -9.75
C ARG A 110 18.37 19.52 -10.60
N PRO A 111 19.34 20.16 -11.27
CA PRO A 111 20.39 19.46 -11.99
C PRO A 111 21.29 18.62 -11.08
N ALA A 112 21.76 17.48 -11.58
CA ALA A 112 22.71 16.60 -10.92
C ALA A 112 23.58 15.86 -11.95
N THR A 113 24.76 15.43 -11.53
CA THR A 113 25.65 14.59 -12.35
C THR A 113 25.91 13.29 -11.60
N ILE A 114 25.67 12.15 -12.26
CA ILE A 114 26.01 10.83 -11.73
C ILE A 114 27.37 10.42 -12.33
N PRO A 115 28.47 10.36 -11.54
CA PRO A 115 29.79 10.06 -12.08
C PRO A 115 29.83 8.71 -12.79
N ALA A 116 30.67 8.58 -13.82
CA ALA A 116 30.96 7.29 -14.45
C ALA A 116 31.40 6.27 -13.40
N ARG A 117 30.88 5.04 -13.47
CA ARG A 117 31.13 3.98 -12.47
C ARG A 117 30.84 4.41 -11.02
N GLY A 118 29.99 5.41 -10.83
CA GLY A 118 29.74 6.07 -9.56
C GLY A 118 28.28 6.04 -9.13
N LYS A 119 27.98 6.85 -8.12
CA LYS A 119 26.64 7.01 -7.57
C LYS A 119 26.41 8.44 -7.08
N ALA A 120 25.16 8.89 -7.11
CA ALA A 120 24.76 10.15 -6.49
C ALA A 120 23.28 10.13 -6.06
N LEU A 121 22.97 10.98 -5.09
CA LEU A 121 21.59 11.22 -4.64
C LEU A 121 20.99 12.34 -5.48
N VAL A 122 19.88 12.03 -6.14
CA VAL A 122 19.06 13.00 -6.89
C VAL A 122 17.91 13.44 -6.01
N GLU A 123 17.74 14.76 -5.91
CA GLU A 123 16.67 15.33 -5.10
C GLU A 123 15.41 15.55 -5.92
N LEU A 124 14.26 15.29 -5.30
CA LEU A 124 12.95 15.43 -5.93
C LEU A 124 12.11 16.56 -5.32
N ASP A 125 12.52 17.06 -4.15
CA ASP A 125 11.81 18.05 -3.34
C ASP A 125 10.31 17.73 -3.16
N ILE A 126 10.01 16.46 -2.92
CA ILE A 126 8.69 15.98 -2.52
C ILE A 126 8.77 15.19 -1.21
N SER A 127 7.69 15.23 -0.43
CA SER A 127 7.41 14.24 0.61
C SER A 127 6.16 13.46 0.22
N ILE A 128 6.09 12.19 0.62
CA ILE A 128 4.96 11.32 0.28
C ILE A 128 4.37 10.65 1.53
N ALA A 129 3.12 10.22 1.42
CA ALA A 129 2.52 9.25 2.33
C ALA A 129 1.85 8.17 1.48
N VAL A 130 2.42 6.97 1.49
CA VAL A 130 1.85 5.79 0.83
C VAL A 130 0.72 5.19 1.69
N PRO A 131 -0.23 4.46 1.09
CA PRO A 131 -1.28 3.77 1.84
C PRO A 131 -0.74 2.78 2.89
N ALA A 132 -1.46 2.58 3.99
CA ALA A 132 -1.11 1.56 4.97
C ALA A 132 -1.12 0.15 4.34
N GLY A 133 -0.23 -0.73 4.83
CA GLY A 133 -0.03 -2.06 4.23
C GLY A 133 0.76 -2.04 2.92
N THR A 134 1.38 -0.91 2.59
CA THR A 134 2.26 -0.76 1.42
C THR A 134 3.56 -0.07 1.80
N TYR A 135 4.54 -0.14 0.92
CA TYR A 135 5.71 0.73 0.94
C TYR A 135 5.94 1.31 -0.46
N GLY A 136 6.73 2.38 -0.54
CA GLY A 136 7.13 2.96 -1.81
C GLY A 136 8.46 2.36 -2.29
N ARG A 137 8.44 1.56 -3.34
CA ARG A 137 9.66 1.09 -4.00
C ARG A 137 10.10 2.07 -5.09
N VAL A 138 11.30 2.63 -4.96
CA VAL A 138 11.99 3.33 -6.05
C VAL A 138 12.60 2.29 -6.98
N ALA A 139 12.15 2.30 -8.22
CA ALA A 139 12.52 1.33 -9.25
C ALA A 139 13.19 2.01 -10.45
N PRO A 140 14.08 1.30 -11.16
CA PRO A 140 14.76 1.87 -12.32
C PRO A 140 13.79 2.03 -13.49
N ARG A 141 14.06 3.00 -14.36
CA ARG A 141 13.36 3.17 -15.63
C ARG A 141 14.11 2.41 -16.71
N SER A 142 13.42 1.53 -17.44
CA SER A 142 14.05 0.65 -18.44
C SER A 142 14.86 1.40 -19.51
N GLY A 143 14.40 2.58 -19.92
CA GLY A 143 15.13 3.42 -20.87
C GLY A 143 16.46 3.95 -20.35
N LEU A 144 16.54 4.29 -19.06
CA LEU A 144 17.78 4.76 -18.43
C LEU A 144 18.75 3.59 -18.19
N ALA A 145 18.23 2.45 -17.75
CA ALA A 145 19.03 1.24 -17.56
C ALA A 145 19.65 0.74 -18.87
N SER A 146 18.84 0.56 -19.92
CA SER A 146 19.30 -0.02 -21.19
C SER A 146 20.21 0.90 -22.01
N LYS A 147 19.99 2.21 -21.99
CA LYS A 147 20.73 3.16 -22.84
C LYS A 147 21.93 3.78 -22.16
N HIS A 148 21.86 3.94 -20.83
CA HIS A 148 22.85 4.71 -20.06
C HIS A 148 23.46 3.91 -18.91
N GLY A 149 23.01 2.67 -18.65
CA GLY A 149 23.53 1.87 -17.52
C GLY A 149 23.14 2.44 -16.16
N ILE A 150 22.04 3.17 -16.07
CA ILE A 150 21.56 3.77 -14.82
C ILE A 150 20.63 2.82 -14.07
N ASP A 151 20.94 2.60 -12.81
CA ASP A 151 20.15 1.78 -11.89
C ASP A 151 19.80 2.55 -10.60
N THR A 152 18.82 2.06 -9.86
CA THR A 152 18.37 2.65 -8.59
C THR A 152 18.84 1.83 -7.40
N GLY A 153 19.43 2.48 -6.40
CA GLY A 153 19.84 1.88 -5.14
C GLY A 153 18.86 2.15 -3.98
N ALA A 154 19.05 1.41 -2.89
CA ALA A 154 18.23 1.47 -1.67
C ALA A 154 16.73 1.29 -1.98
N GLY A 155 16.03 2.40 -2.21
CA GLY A 155 14.72 2.39 -2.85
C GLY A 155 13.56 1.89 -2.01
N VAL A 156 13.72 1.69 -0.71
CA VAL A 156 12.61 1.41 0.22
C VAL A 156 12.21 2.72 0.89
N ILE A 157 11.00 3.20 0.62
CA ILE A 157 10.37 4.34 1.30
C ILE A 157 9.27 3.80 2.20
N ASP A 158 9.51 3.85 3.51
CA ASP A 158 8.57 3.36 4.52
C ASP A 158 7.27 4.17 4.56
N ALA A 159 6.18 3.51 4.98
CA ALA A 159 4.84 4.14 5.01
C ALA A 159 4.73 5.30 6.01
N ASP A 160 5.58 5.32 7.02
CA ASP A 160 5.66 6.35 8.06
C ASP A 160 6.72 7.43 7.75
N TYR A 161 7.49 7.30 6.67
CA TYR A 161 8.43 8.31 6.24
C TYR A 161 7.72 9.58 5.74
N ARG A 162 8.09 10.74 6.29
CA ARG A 162 7.55 12.07 5.89
C ARG A 162 8.62 13.07 5.49
N GLY A 163 9.87 12.63 5.40
CA GLY A 163 10.98 13.48 4.97
C GLY A 163 11.01 13.70 3.45
N PRO A 164 12.02 14.42 2.96
CA PRO A 164 12.22 14.62 1.52
C PRO A 164 12.66 13.33 0.83
N VAL A 165 11.92 12.92 -0.19
CA VAL A 165 12.27 11.76 -1.03
C VAL A 165 13.46 12.11 -1.92
N LYS A 166 14.46 11.24 -1.92
CA LYS A 166 15.63 11.29 -2.80
C LYS A 166 15.78 9.95 -3.52
N VAL A 167 16.39 9.97 -4.70
CA VAL A 167 16.68 8.77 -5.49
C VAL A 167 18.18 8.55 -5.51
N LEU A 168 18.64 7.41 -4.99
CA LEU A 168 20.02 7.00 -5.16
C LEU A 168 20.17 6.34 -6.53
N LEU A 169 20.97 6.94 -7.41
CA LEU A 169 21.28 6.37 -8.71
C LEU A 169 22.70 5.82 -8.72
N PHE A 170 22.85 4.66 -9.34
CA PHE A 170 24.13 4.09 -9.76
C PHE A 170 24.29 4.27 -11.26
N ASN A 171 25.51 4.62 -11.68
CA ASN A 171 25.87 4.68 -13.08
C ASN A 171 26.93 3.61 -13.36
N PHE A 172 26.51 2.54 -14.03
CA PHE A 172 27.39 1.48 -14.47
C PHE A 172 28.06 1.78 -15.82
N GLY A 173 27.76 2.91 -16.46
CA GLY A 173 28.42 3.35 -17.68
C GLY A 173 29.82 3.95 -17.45
N GLU A 174 30.56 4.09 -18.54
CA GLU A 174 31.92 4.68 -18.57
C GLU A 174 31.93 6.20 -18.73
N LYS A 175 30.75 6.81 -18.88
CA LYS A 175 30.56 8.26 -19.01
C LYS A 175 29.70 8.75 -17.87
N GLU A 176 29.91 9.99 -17.46
CA GLU A 176 28.99 10.65 -16.55
C GLU A 176 27.59 10.76 -17.17
N PHE A 177 26.59 10.78 -16.30
CA PHE A 177 25.20 10.94 -16.69
C PHE A 177 24.65 12.23 -16.10
N GLU A 178 24.35 13.17 -16.97
CA GLU A 178 23.76 14.45 -16.61
C GLU A 178 22.24 14.32 -16.45
N ILE A 179 21.72 14.92 -15.38
CA ILE A 179 20.31 15.01 -15.06
C ILE A 179 19.96 16.48 -15.01
N ASN A 180 18.94 16.88 -15.75
CA ASN A 180 18.38 18.22 -15.71
C ASN A 180 17.21 18.28 -14.74
N GLU A 181 16.87 19.50 -14.31
CA GLU A 181 15.63 19.73 -13.60
C GLU A 181 14.43 19.25 -14.43
N GLY A 182 13.52 18.52 -13.78
CA GLY A 182 12.32 17.98 -14.41
C GLY A 182 12.53 16.69 -15.21
N ASP A 183 13.75 16.14 -15.28
CA ASP A 183 13.99 14.83 -15.87
C ASP A 183 13.37 13.73 -15.02
N ARG A 184 12.85 12.69 -15.69
CA ARG A 184 12.29 11.51 -15.04
C ARG A 184 13.39 10.50 -14.72
N VAL A 185 13.77 10.41 -13.46
CA VAL A 185 15.00 9.71 -13.03
C VAL A 185 14.75 8.31 -12.48
N ALA A 186 13.55 8.06 -11.94
CA ALA A 186 13.14 6.76 -11.42
C ALA A 186 11.61 6.65 -11.50
N GLN A 187 11.06 5.54 -11.03
CA GLN A 187 9.62 5.41 -10.82
C GLN A 187 9.32 4.86 -9.42
N LEU A 188 8.26 5.36 -8.80
CA LEU A 188 7.75 4.88 -7.52
C LEU A 188 6.68 3.82 -7.76
N ILE A 189 6.88 2.61 -7.26
CA ILE A 189 5.88 1.55 -7.26
C ILE A 189 5.35 1.41 -5.83
N VAL A 190 4.04 1.48 -5.66
CA VAL A 190 3.40 1.28 -4.35
C VAL A 190 3.15 -0.22 -4.19
N GLU A 191 4.00 -0.89 -3.42
CA GLU A 191 3.98 -2.34 -3.27
C GLU A 191 3.27 -2.75 -1.99
N ARG A 192 2.32 -3.68 -2.12
CA ARG A 192 1.63 -4.30 -0.98
C ARG A 192 2.58 -5.23 -0.25
N ILE A 193 2.55 -5.15 1.08
CA ILE A 193 3.38 -5.97 1.95
C ILE A 193 2.58 -6.47 3.15
N TYR A 194 3.11 -7.52 3.79
CA TYR A 194 2.74 -7.90 5.13
C TYR A 194 3.89 -7.57 6.07
N THR A 195 3.55 -7.10 7.27
CA THR A 195 4.50 -6.86 8.38
C THR A 195 4.11 -7.75 9.57
N PRO A 196 4.29 -9.08 9.47
CA PRO A 196 3.91 -10.02 10.52
C PRO A 196 4.84 -9.89 11.73
N GLU A 197 4.39 -10.42 12.87
CA GLU A 197 5.27 -10.67 14.00
C GLU A 197 6.29 -11.76 13.64
N VAL A 198 7.54 -11.58 14.07
CA VAL A 198 8.61 -12.57 13.86
C VAL A 198 8.51 -13.64 14.95
N VAL A 199 8.31 -14.89 14.55
CA VAL A 199 8.26 -16.06 15.45
C VAL A 199 9.46 -16.96 15.17
N VAL A 200 10.27 -17.24 16.20
CA VAL A 200 11.43 -18.15 16.12
C VAL A 200 10.98 -19.57 16.45
N VAL A 201 11.33 -20.54 15.59
CA VAL A 201 10.94 -21.97 15.72
C VAL A 201 12.17 -22.87 15.66
N GLU A 202 12.07 -24.08 16.19
CA GLU A 202 13.16 -25.07 16.16
C GLU A 202 13.35 -25.67 14.75
N GLU A 203 12.26 -25.93 14.04
CA GLU A 203 12.26 -26.52 12.70
C GLU A 203 11.22 -25.84 11.78
N LEU A 204 11.50 -25.83 10.47
CA LEU A 204 10.58 -25.38 9.43
C LEU A 204 10.03 -26.59 8.67
N GLU A 205 8.80 -26.47 8.15
CA GLU A 205 8.21 -27.50 7.30
C GLU A 205 9.03 -27.74 6.03
N GLU A 206 9.21 -29.01 5.66
CA GLU A 206 9.88 -29.36 4.40
C GLU A 206 9.05 -28.92 3.18
N THR A 207 9.74 -28.48 2.14
CA THR A 207 9.11 -28.12 0.86
C THR A 207 9.80 -28.83 -0.28
N VAL A 208 9.13 -28.94 -1.43
CA VAL A 208 9.70 -29.51 -2.66
C VAL A 208 11.02 -28.81 -3.06
N ARG A 209 11.18 -27.51 -2.76
CA ARG A 209 12.40 -26.77 -3.07
C ARG A 209 13.52 -27.03 -2.06
N GLY A 210 13.19 -27.29 -0.79
CA GLY A 210 14.17 -27.51 0.29
C GLY A 210 15.25 -26.41 0.34
N ALA A 211 16.51 -26.82 0.42
CA ALA A 211 17.68 -25.93 0.44
C ALA A 211 18.15 -25.43 -0.95
N GLY A 212 17.40 -25.70 -2.03
CA GLY A 212 17.79 -25.31 -3.39
C GLY A 212 17.70 -23.80 -3.67
N GLY A 213 18.82 -23.17 -4.02
CA GLY A 213 18.92 -21.76 -4.41
C GLY A 213 20.11 -21.50 -5.35
N PHE A 214 20.30 -20.24 -5.77
CA PHE A 214 21.47 -19.79 -6.54
C PHE A 214 21.77 -20.59 -7.83
N GLY A 215 20.77 -20.72 -8.71
CA GLY A 215 20.92 -21.48 -9.97
C GLY A 215 20.66 -22.99 -9.82
N SER A 216 20.06 -23.43 -8.72
CA SER A 216 19.70 -24.84 -8.49
C SER A 216 18.73 -25.41 -9.53
N THR A 217 18.06 -24.56 -10.30
CA THR A 217 17.13 -24.94 -11.38
C THR A 217 17.69 -24.68 -12.78
N GLY A 218 18.97 -24.28 -12.90
CA GLY A 218 19.61 -23.80 -14.13
C GLY A 218 20.27 -22.44 -13.95
#